data_AF-A0A8C0YKW7-F1
#
_entry.id   AF-A0A8C0YKW7-F1
#
_cell.length_a   1.000
_cell.length_b   1.000
_cell.length_c   1.000
_cell.angle_alpha   90.00
_cell.angle_beta   90.00
_cell.angle_gamma   90.00
#
_symmetry.space_group_name_H-M   'P 1'
#
loop_
_entity.id
_entity.type
_entity.pdbx_description
1 polymer ?
#
loop_
_entity_poly.entity_id
_entity_poly.type
_entity_poly.pdbx_seq_one_letter_code
_entity_poly.pdbx_strand_id
1 'polypeptide(L)'
;MDNFRSMALPNTSLLLVLQMCALAWQAWALVDLRMEDTIEVSMDNSTEIPCLYTFTEEPKMVMVQWFVREREGHRVRISYSDLTMQKVDEDTSYSNRISVRSNSDGETLTIHDVKLSDEREFFCQVSGLSAGNGEGRTFLKVFDPPEPPVIEGVLSGVSVSGDSPLKIASCETREGFPKPNITWYRDHIPIHPTSGLANVVTLVTKESSGLYTVQSELHYKVTKEVKDAHFSCEVSYFVPGAVRTLKSKDINITVHYPTTSVEIWKESPEGSVKEGDTVEIRCQGDGNPPAPIIFNREQSDVELDSSQGLLVLKEVSRADSGVYECHSLDVDEVVDTLQLTVHYLDPAVVVPKDSEVMLKGESLTATCNALSSLETSTVWFKNGTVVGRGHIMHLQDATFDTAGQYDCEVTVPSLPGLLTSGSVHIIVQGAPQIKDADREIKLTEKVGGWVNLSCEVRGYPRPAITWSITGSQSQSWREVDKREMEDQVHSVVMLKVTTHTVAVCNSTNDFGIETKTYSIRSIPFSQTPTARKTSADNSGVIIVVIIVSILLLAVLGSVFYFLYKKGKLPCGRSGKQEIINAYSTKEKTNKDDIVVEMKAKKTEESMLLKSANGEKKPPNDQNSTLSS
;
A
#
# COMPACT_ATOMS: atom_id res chain seq x y z
N MET A 1 35.97 87.92 7.36
CA MET A 1 36.93 89.04 7.27
C MET A 1 36.72 89.71 5.94
N ASP A 2 36.29 90.95 6.09
CA ASP A 2 35.76 91.90 5.12
C ASP A 2 36.59 92.20 3.87
N ASN A 3 35.82 92.66 2.87
CA ASN A 3 36.12 93.72 1.90
C ASN A 3 37.28 93.52 0.92
N PHE A 4 36.95 93.52 -0.38
CA PHE A 4 37.67 94.41 -1.30
C PHE A 4 36.76 95.04 -2.35
N ARG A 5 36.93 96.36 -2.46
CA ARG A 5 36.18 97.35 -3.23
C ARG A 5 36.35 97.19 -4.75
N SER A 6 35.24 97.46 -5.43
CA SER A 6 35.15 97.91 -6.83
C SER A 6 35.97 99.20 -7.05
N MET A 7 36.81 99.21 -8.08
CA MET A 7 37.42 100.41 -8.64
C MET A 7 37.33 100.35 -10.17
N ALA A 8 36.56 101.28 -10.73
CA ALA A 8 36.35 101.45 -12.17
C ALA A 8 37.59 102.05 -12.84
N LEU A 9 37.93 101.55 -14.03
CA LEU A 9 38.98 102.04 -14.93
C LEU A 9 38.37 102.42 -16.30
N PRO A 10 38.98 103.36 -17.04
CA PRO A 10 38.31 104.16 -18.08
C PRO A 10 38.15 103.46 -19.45
N ASN A 11 37.07 103.86 -20.13
CA ASN A 11 36.49 103.33 -21.38
C ASN A 11 37.32 103.47 -22.67
N THR A 12 38.63 103.69 -22.59
CA THR A 12 39.51 103.86 -23.78
C THR A 12 40.42 102.66 -24.05
N SER A 13 40.49 101.69 -23.13
CA SER A 13 41.18 100.41 -23.37
C SER A 13 40.30 99.35 -24.04
N LEU A 14 38.97 99.52 -24.07
CA LEU A 14 38.05 98.50 -24.58
C LEU A 14 38.13 98.35 -26.11
N LEU A 15 38.40 99.43 -26.86
CA LEU A 15 38.52 99.40 -28.32
C LEU A 15 39.85 98.82 -28.81
N LEU A 16 40.94 99.02 -28.06
CA LEU A 16 42.23 98.37 -28.31
C LEU A 16 42.21 96.90 -27.90
N VAL A 17 41.49 96.54 -26.83
CA VAL A 17 41.26 95.13 -26.46
C VAL A 17 40.30 94.45 -27.43
N LEU A 18 39.27 95.12 -27.95
CA LEU A 18 38.41 94.56 -29.00
C LEU A 18 39.14 94.44 -30.36
N GLN A 19 40.04 95.35 -30.72
CA GLN A 19 40.87 95.21 -31.94
C GLN A 19 41.97 94.15 -31.77
N MET A 20 42.52 93.98 -30.57
CA MET A 20 43.44 92.88 -30.25
C MET A 20 42.71 91.52 -30.14
N CYS A 21 41.45 91.50 -29.68
CA CYS A 21 40.61 90.29 -29.69
C CYS A 21 40.08 89.95 -31.08
N ALA A 22 39.83 90.93 -31.95
CA ALA A 22 39.41 90.69 -33.34
C ALA A 22 40.57 90.23 -34.25
N LEU A 23 41.83 90.51 -33.88
CA LEU A 23 43.03 89.97 -34.53
C LEU A 23 43.51 88.63 -33.93
N ALA A 24 42.86 88.15 -32.87
CA ALA A 24 43.13 86.85 -32.23
C ALA A 24 42.12 85.76 -32.59
N TRP A 25 41.21 86.01 -33.55
CA TRP A 25 40.59 84.94 -34.33
C TRP A 25 41.51 84.58 -35.50
N GLN A 26 42.73 84.16 -35.19
CA GLN A 26 43.33 83.14 -36.03
C GLN A 26 42.45 81.91 -35.82
N ALA A 27 41.73 81.48 -36.85
CA ALA A 27 41.20 80.13 -36.89
C ALA A 27 42.43 79.22 -36.82
N TRP A 28 42.77 78.73 -35.64
CA TRP A 28 43.80 77.72 -35.51
C TRP A 28 43.26 76.50 -36.22
N ALA A 29 44.05 75.92 -37.12
CA ALA A 29 43.68 74.67 -37.74
C ALA A 29 43.51 73.63 -36.62
N LEU A 30 42.27 73.21 -36.40
CA LEU A 30 41.84 72.39 -35.28
C LEU A 30 41.42 71.02 -35.82
N VAL A 31 41.88 69.98 -35.15
CA VAL A 31 41.45 68.59 -35.39
C VAL A 31 40.49 68.21 -34.27
N ASP A 32 39.23 67.95 -34.60
CA ASP A 32 38.26 67.35 -33.66
C ASP A 32 38.37 65.83 -33.79
N LEU A 33 38.84 65.16 -32.74
CA LEU A 33 39.06 63.71 -32.70
C LEU A 33 38.13 63.09 -31.66
N ARG A 34 37.38 62.07 -32.08
CA ARG A 34 36.39 61.36 -31.27
C ARG A 34 36.74 59.88 -31.18
N MET A 35 36.93 59.44 -29.94
CA MET A 35 37.10 58.05 -29.54
C MET A 35 36.25 57.80 -28.30
N GLU A 36 35.78 56.57 -28.14
CA GLU A 36 35.10 56.17 -26.90
C GLU A 36 36.12 56.07 -25.76
N ASP A 37 35.77 56.57 -24.57
CA ASP A 37 36.69 56.55 -23.43
C ASP A 37 37.03 55.12 -22.99
N THR A 38 36.09 54.18 -23.17
CA THR A 38 36.26 52.78 -22.79
C THR A 38 35.54 51.86 -23.77
N ILE A 39 36.23 50.79 -24.19
CA ILE A 39 35.63 49.73 -25.00
C ILE A 39 35.67 48.44 -24.20
N GLU A 40 34.55 47.73 -24.15
CA GLU A 40 34.39 46.48 -23.40
C GLU A 40 34.32 45.30 -24.37
N VAL A 41 35.15 44.28 -24.15
CA VAL A 41 35.22 43.11 -25.02
C VAL A 41 35.44 41.84 -24.21
N SER A 42 34.90 40.71 -24.67
CA SER A 42 35.23 39.41 -24.11
C SER A 42 36.58 38.90 -24.61
N MET A 43 37.31 38.16 -23.79
CA MET A 43 38.53 37.47 -24.18
C MET A 43 38.29 36.56 -25.39
N ASP A 44 39.31 36.39 -26.22
CA ASP A 44 39.34 35.63 -27.47
C ASP A 44 38.42 36.14 -28.60
N ASN A 45 37.57 37.14 -28.33
CA ASN A 45 36.82 37.84 -29.37
C ASN A 45 37.66 38.92 -30.06
N SER A 46 37.15 39.43 -31.18
CA SER A 46 37.69 40.63 -31.83
C SER A 46 36.92 41.88 -31.41
N THR A 47 37.59 43.03 -31.36
CA THR A 47 36.97 44.34 -31.10
C THR A 47 37.49 45.41 -32.05
N GLU A 48 36.66 46.41 -32.31
CA GLU A 48 36.99 47.59 -33.12
C GLU A 48 37.14 48.82 -32.23
N ILE A 49 38.22 49.58 -32.41
CA ILE A 49 38.47 50.87 -31.77
C ILE A 49 38.40 51.96 -32.85
N PRO A 50 37.26 52.64 -33.00
CA PRO A 50 37.11 53.71 -33.97
C PRO A 50 37.81 54.99 -33.48
N CYS A 51 38.59 55.60 -34.36
CA CYS A 51 39.18 56.92 -34.24
C CYS A 51 38.64 57.81 -35.35
N LEU A 52 37.58 58.55 -35.04
CA LEU A 52 36.96 59.48 -35.97
C LEU A 52 37.62 60.84 -35.83
N TYR A 53 37.92 61.49 -36.95
CA TYR A 53 38.56 62.81 -36.90
C TYR A 53 38.03 63.71 -38.01
N THR A 54 37.92 65.00 -37.71
CA THR A 54 37.55 66.04 -38.68
C THR A 54 38.49 67.23 -38.56
N PHE A 55 38.85 67.81 -39.70
CA PHE A 55 39.73 68.97 -39.78
C PHE A 55 38.89 70.21 -40.09
N THR A 56 39.21 71.34 -39.45
CA THR A 56 38.58 72.63 -39.78
C THR A 56 39.04 73.19 -41.14
N GLU A 57 40.23 72.80 -41.59
CA GLU A 57 40.80 73.14 -42.90
C GLU A 57 41.14 71.85 -43.67
N GLU A 58 41.02 71.86 -44.99
CA GLU A 58 41.28 70.67 -45.82
C GLU A 58 42.77 70.26 -45.74
N PRO A 59 43.09 69.07 -45.20
CA PRO A 59 44.47 68.64 -45.02
C PRO A 59 45.09 68.20 -46.34
N LYS A 60 46.34 68.64 -46.61
CA LYS A 60 47.10 68.17 -47.79
C LYS A 60 47.57 66.72 -47.66
N MET A 61 47.69 66.24 -46.44
CA MET A 61 48.09 64.88 -46.08
C MET A 61 47.56 64.60 -44.68
N VAL A 62 47.07 63.39 -44.47
CA VAL A 62 46.68 62.89 -43.15
C VAL A 62 47.61 61.72 -42.82
N MET A 63 48.19 61.78 -41.62
CA MET A 63 49.01 60.72 -41.05
C MET A 63 48.35 60.24 -39.75
N VAL A 64 48.15 58.94 -39.61
CA VAL A 64 47.58 58.34 -38.40
C VAL A 64 48.54 57.33 -37.82
N GLN A 65 48.71 57.38 -36.50
CA GLN A 65 49.58 56.49 -35.75
C GLN A 65 48.83 55.91 -34.56
N TRP A 66 48.83 54.59 -34.45
CA TRP A 66 48.28 53.91 -33.30
C TRP A 66 49.37 53.54 -32.32
N PHE A 67 49.16 53.84 -31.05
CA PHE A 67 50.04 53.48 -29.95
C PHE A 67 49.30 52.68 -28.90
N VAL A 68 50.04 51.83 -28.18
CA VAL A 68 49.55 51.11 -27.01
C VAL A 68 50.43 51.44 -25.81
N ARG A 69 49.84 51.54 -24.61
CA ARG A 69 50.60 51.69 -23.37
C ARG A 69 51.18 50.34 -22.94
N GLU A 70 52.50 50.26 -22.82
CA GLU A 70 53.17 49.09 -22.25
C GLU A 70 53.22 49.13 -20.72
N ARG A 71 53.62 48.01 -20.10
CA ARG A 71 53.68 47.84 -18.64
C ARG A 71 54.64 48.83 -17.96
N GLU A 72 55.68 49.28 -18.66
CA GLU A 72 56.64 50.28 -18.17
C GLU A 72 56.15 51.74 -18.30
N GLY A 73 54.94 51.94 -18.81
CA GLY A 73 54.34 53.26 -19.00
C GLY A 73 54.72 53.97 -20.31
N HIS A 74 55.76 53.49 -21.01
CA HIS A 74 56.10 53.95 -22.35
C HIS A 74 55.04 53.54 -23.39
N ARG A 75 54.94 54.32 -24.47
CA ARG A 75 54.01 54.05 -25.58
C ARG A 75 54.79 53.42 -26.73
N VAL A 76 54.27 52.32 -27.27
CA VAL A 76 54.83 51.65 -28.45
C VAL A 76 53.87 51.83 -29.62
N ARG A 77 54.40 52.24 -30.78
CA ARG A 77 53.61 52.35 -32.01
C ARG A 77 53.33 50.95 -32.55
N ILE A 78 52.08 50.68 -32.89
CA ILE A 78 51.63 49.38 -33.40
C ILE A 78 51.15 49.46 -34.85
N SER A 79 50.78 50.64 -35.33
CA SER A 79 50.39 50.86 -36.72
C SER A 79 50.71 52.28 -37.17
N TYR A 80 50.94 52.44 -38.47
CA TYR A 80 51.15 53.70 -39.16
C TYR A 80 50.42 53.70 -40.51
N SER A 81 49.75 54.81 -40.82
CA SER A 81 49.11 55.03 -42.11
C SER A 81 49.24 56.48 -42.58
N ASP A 82 49.35 56.63 -43.90
CA ASP A 82 49.25 57.90 -44.62
C ASP A 82 48.61 57.69 -46.00
N LEU A 83 48.64 58.72 -46.86
CA LEU A 83 48.06 58.67 -48.22
C LEU A 83 48.74 57.65 -49.16
N THR A 84 49.92 57.15 -48.81
CA THR A 84 50.77 56.31 -49.68
C THR A 84 50.91 54.88 -49.17
N MET A 85 50.80 54.67 -47.86
CA MET A 85 50.96 53.35 -47.25
C MET A 85 50.14 53.20 -45.97
N GLN A 86 49.76 51.96 -45.69
CA GLN A 86 49.24 51.53 -44.40
C GLN A 86 50.03 50.29 -43.98
N LYS A 87 50.60 50.31 -42.78
CA LYS A 87 51.39 49.21 -42.25
C LYS A 87 51.11 48.98 -40.77
N VAL A 88 51.09 47.71 -40.40
CA VAL A 88 51.18 47.27 -39.01
C VAL A 88 52.67 47.11 -38.69
N ASP A 89 53.12 47.64 -37.54
CA ASP A 89 54.52 47.55 -37.14
C ASP A 89 54.85 46.13 -36.66
N GLU A 90 55.89 45.55 -37.26
CA GLU A 90 56.46 44.25 -36.89
C GLU A 90 57.22 44.35 -35.54
N ASP A 91 57.51 43.19 -34.93
CA ASP A 91 58.18 43.06 -33.63
C ASP A 91 57.43 43.66 -32.41
N THR A 92 56.13 43.86 -32.54
CA THR A 92 55.23 44.22 -31.43
C THR A 92 54.38 43.03 -30.96
N SER A 93 53.83 43.09 -29.74
CA SER A 93 52.85 42.10 -29.22
C SER A 93 51.51 42.06 -29.98
N TYR A 94 51.38 42.92 -31.01
CA TYR A 94 50.19 43.09 -31.85
C TYR A 94 50.44 42.77 -33.33
N SER A 95 51.68 42.49 -33.75
CA SER A 95 52.12 42.37 -35.16
C SER A 95 51.20 41.52 -36.06
N ASN A 96 50.61 40.44 -35.53
CA ASN A 96 49.71 39.54 -36.25
C ASN A 96 48.28 39.50 -35.68
N ARG A 97 47.94 40.43 -34.79
CA ARG A 97 46.67 40.45 -34.06
C ARG A 97 45.88 41.74 -34.27
N ILE A 98 46.36 42.63 -35.12
CA ILE A 98 45.63 43.86 -35.44
C ILE A 98 45.47 44.03 -36.94
N SER A 99 44.36 44.64 -37.32
CA SER A 99 44.14 45.18 -38.65
C SER A 99 43.64 46.62 -38.52
N VAL A 100 43.96 47.47 -39.50
CA VAL A 100 43.49 48.86 -39.51
C VAL A 100 42.68 49.06 -40.78
N ARG A 101 41.49 49.64 -40.64
CA ARG A 101 40.62 50.02 -41.75
C ARG A 101 40.45 51.53 -41.78
N SER A 102 40.77 52.16 -42.90
CA SER A 102 40.66 53.61 -43.08
C SER A 102 39.44 53.93 -43.95
N ASN A 103 38.61 54.86 -43.47
CA ASN A 103 37.39 55.36 -44.12
C ASN A 103 37.49 56.88 -44.32
N SER A 104 36.50 57.49 -45.01
CA SER A 104 36.47 58.96 -45.21
C SER A 104 36.40 59.75 -43.91
N ASP A 105 35.85 59.15 -42.85
CA ASP A 105 35.51 59.82 -41.60
C ASP A 105 36.51 59.50 -40.46
N GLY A 106 37.51 58.64 -40.72
CA GLY A 106 38.50 58.24 -39.73
C GLY A 106 39.14 56.87 -39.97
N GLU A 107 39.82 56.36 -38.95
CA GLU A 107 40.42 55.02 -38.94
C GLU A 107 39.84 54.14 -37.84
N THR A 108 39.76 52.84 -38.09
CA THR A 108 39.33 51.84 -37.10
C THR A 108 40.43 50.82 -36.89
N LEU A 109 40.91 50.67 -35.65
CA LEU A 109 41.83 49.62 -35.25
C LEU A 109 41.03 48.40 -34.78
N THR A 110 41.15 47.28 -35.48
CA THR A 110 40.59 46.01 -35.05
C THR A 110 41.65 45.19 -34.34
N ILE A 111 41.35 44.71 -33.13
CA ILE A 111 42.18 43.78 -32.38
C ILE A 111 41.52 42.40 -32.45
N HIS A 112 42.25 41.42 -32.95
CA HIS A 112 41.86 40.01 -33.03
C HIS A 112 42.45 39.24 -31.84
N ASP A 113 41.77 38.16 -31.43
CA ASP A 113 42.16 37.30 -30.32
C ASP A 113 42.57 38.12 -29.09
N VAL A 114 41.62 38.90 -28.56
CA VAL A 114 41.86 39.79 -27.43
C VAL A 114 42.30 38.98 -26.22
N LYS A 115 43.42 39.36 -25.61
CA LYS A 115 43.98 38.72 -24.43
C LYS A 115 43.77 39.58 -23.21
N LEU A 116 43.81 38.98 -22.02
CA LEU A 116 43.78 39.72 -20.75
C LEU A 116 44.88 40.80 -20.65
N SER A 117 46.04 40.56 -21.26
CA SER A 117 47.12 41.56 -21.30
C SER A 117 46.77 42.83 -22.08
N ASP A 118 45.75 42.77 -22.94
CA ASP A 118 45.32 43.89 -23.78
C ASP A 118 44.41 44.88 -23.03
N GLU A 119 44.05 44.60 -21.77
CA GLU A 119 43.37 45.56 -20.89
C GLU A 119 44.30 46.74 -20.53
N ARG A 120 44.31 47.75 -21.39
CA ARG A 120 45.21 48.91 -21.33
C ARG A 120 44.74 50.03 -22.26
N GLU A 121 45.47 51.15 -22.22
CA GLU A 121 45.20 52.32 -23.04
C GLU A 121 45.78 52.18 -24.45
N PHE A 122 44.93 52.49 -25.44
CA PHE A 122 45.27 52.67 -26.85
C PHE A 122 45.12 54.14 -27.22
N PHE A 123 46.00 54.64 -28.08
CA PHE A 123 46.03 56.02 -28.51
C PHE A 123 46.01 56.09 -30.03
N CYS A 124 45.17 56.98 -30.56
CA CYS A 124 45.17 57.33 -31.97
C CYS A 124 45.69 58.75 -32.10
N GLN A 125 46.85 58.91 -32.73
CA GLN A 125 47.44 60.21 -33.01
C GLN A 125 47.25 60.55 -34.48
N VAL A 126 46.63 61.69 -34.77
CA VAL A 126 46.31 62.16 -36.11
C VAL A 126 47.05 63.46 -36.40
N SER A 127 47.73 63.54 -37.54
CA SER A 127 48.44 64.74 -37.99
C SER A 127 48.01 65.14 -39.41
N GLY A 128 47.52 66.37 -39.55
CA GLY A 128 47.20 67.03 -40.82
C GLY A 128 48.25 68.06 -41.24
N LEU A 129 49.47 68.00 -40.69
CA LEU A 129 50.52 69.02 -40.85
C LEU A 129 50.02 70.42 -40.43
N SER A 130 49.91 71.35 -41.39
CA SER A 130 49.40 72.70 -41.14
C SER A 130 47.90 72.72 -40.80
N ALA A 131 47.16 71.64 -41.11
CA ALA A 131 45.75 71.51 -40.78
C ALA A 131 45.50 71.11 -39.29
N GLY A 132 46.56 70.91 -38.51
CA GLY A 132 46.50 70.62 -37.08
C GLY A 132 46.85 69.17 -36.70
N ASN A 133 46.99 68.92 -35.40
CA ASN A 133 47.28 67.60 -34.83
C ASN A 133 46.33 67.31 -33.66
N GLY A 134 45.95 66.04 -33.48
CA GLY A 134 45.10 65.58 -32.38
C GLY A 134 45.52 64.21 -31.86
N GLU A 135 45.14 63.90 -30.61
CA GLU A 135 45.31 62.58 -30.01
C GLU A 135 44.03 62.19 -29.27
N GLY A 136 43.52 60.99 -29.54
CA GLY A 136 42.48 60.35 -28.74
C GLY A 136 43.03 59.18 -27.94
N ARG A 137 42.29 58.79 -26.90
CA ARG A 137 42.62 57.66 -26.03
C ARG A 137 41.38 56.81 -25.77
N THR A 138 41.59 55.51 -25.66
CA THR A 138 40.57 54.54 -25.24
C THR A 138 41.20 53.55 -24.29
N PHE A 139 40.53 53.24 -23.17
CA PHE A 139 40.89 52.12 -22.32
C PHE A 139 40.13 50.86 -22.73
N LEU A 140 40.83 49.80 -23.11
CA LEU A 140 40.19 48.52 -23.39
C LEU A 140 39.95 47.78 -22.07
N LYS A 141 38.72 47.35 -21.80
CA LYS A 141 38.36 46.45 -20.68
C LYS A 141 38.08 45.06 -21.20
N VAL A 142 38.67 44.06 -20.57
CA VAL A 142 38.55 42.66 -20.98
C VAL A 142 37.69 41.91 -19.97
N PHE A 143 36.82 41.03 -20.47
CA PHE A 143 35.94 40.19 -19.66
C PHE A 143 36.07 38.74 -20.08
N ASP A 144 36.02 37.82 -19.12
CA ASP A 144 36.03 36.39 -19.34
C ASP A 144 35.01 35.74 -18.41
N PRO A 145 33.91 35.17 -18.95
CA PRO A 145 32.90 34.48 -18.15
C PRO A 145 33.49 33.25 -17.43
N PRO A 146 33.20 33.05 -16.14
CA PRO A 146 33.72 31.89 -15.41
C PRO A 146 33.02 30.58 -15.80
N GLU A 147 33.63 29.47 -15.44
CA GLU A 147 33.01 28.15 -15.53
C GLU A 147 31.78 28.02 -14.61
N PRO A 148 30.78 27.20 -14.98
CA PRO A 148 29.62 26.93 -14.13
C PRO A 148 30.02 26.46 -12.72
N PRO A 149 29.37 26.96 -11.66
CA PRO A 149 29.74 26.62 -10.29
C PRO A 149 29.51 25.14 -9.97
N VAL A 150 30.50 24.54 -9.32
CA VAL A 150 30.44 23.18 -8.77
C VAL A 150 30.23 23.28 -7.27
N ILE A 151 29.18 22.61 -6.78
CA ILE A 151 28.79 22.61 -5.37
C ILE A 151 28.94 21.20 -4.79
N GLU A 152 29.50 21.11 -3.60
CA GLU A 152 29.72 19.87 -2.86
C GLU A 152 29.21 20.02 -1.42
N GLY A 153 28.33 19.11 -0.99
CA GLY A 153 27.77 19.07 0.36
C GLY A 153 28.50 18.08 1.27
N VAL A 154 28.47 18.32 2.58
CA VAL A 154 28.96 17.36 3.57
C VAL A 154 27.95 16.22 3.71
N LEU A 155 28.28 15.04 3.17
CA LEU A 155 27.41 13.86 3.19
C LEU A 155 27.61 12.95 4.41
N SER A 156 28.68 13.16 5.18
CA SER A 156 29.02 12.34 6.37
C SER A 156 28.09 12.54 7.57
N GLY A 157 27.07 13.40 7.42
CA GLY A 157 26.17 13.78 8.50
C GLY A 157 26.71 14.95 9.30
N VAL A 158 25.91 16.01 9.42
CA VAL A 158 26.21 17.17 10.26
C VAL A 158 25.27 17.12 11.46
N SER A 159 25.83 16.91 12.65
CA SER A 159 25.06 16.90 13.88
C SER A 159 24.48 18.29 14.17
N VAL A 160 23.25 18.32 14.68
CA VAL A 160 22.63 19.55 15.20
C VAL A 160 23.58 20.17 16.24
N SER A 161 24.02 21.39 15.95
CA SER A 161 25.00 22.12 16.78
C SER A 161 24.28 23.03 17.75
N GLY A 162 24.69 22.99 19.03
CA GLY A 162 24.11 23.81 20.08
C GLY A 162 24.22 25.31 19.80
N ASP A 163 25.37 25.79 19.30
CA ASP A 163 25.57 27.23 19.12
C ASP A 163 26.55 27.69 18.03
N SER A 164 27.34 26.80 17.41
CA SER A 164 28.32 27.21 16.39
C SER A 164 27.95 26.74 14.97
N PRO A 165 28.09 27.62 13.95
CA PRO A 165 27.94 27.23 12.55
C PRO A 165 29.03 26.22 12.12
N LEU A 166 28.60 25.13 11.49
CA LEU A 166 29.48 24.08 10.98
C LEU A 166 29.57 24.16 9.45
N LYS A 167 30.68 23.74 8.86
CA LYS A 167 30.82 23.64 7.40
C LYS A 167 29.79 22.63 6.88
N ILE A 168 28.89 23.07 5.99
CA ILE A 168 27.85 22.22 5.40
C ILE A 168 28.04 22.00 3.89
N ALA A 169 28.69 22.94 3.20
CA ALA A 169 28.91 22.86 1.76
C ALA A 169 30.10 23.74 1.31
N SER A 170 30.65 23.41 0.15
CA SER A 170 31.62 24.22 -0.60
C SER A 170 31.15 24.44 -2.03
N CYS A 171 31.47 25.59 -2.59
CA CYS A 171 31.16 25.96 -3.97
C CYS A 171 32.39 26.57 -4.64
N GLU A 172 32.68 26.15 -5.86
CA GLU A 172 33.84 26.59 -6.63
C GLU A 172 33.43 27.02 -8.04
N THR A 173 34.00 28.14 -8.51
CA THR A 173 33.92 28.61 -9.90
C THR A 173 35.31 29.05 -10.35
N ARG A 174 35.69 28.70 -11.58
CA ARG A 174 37.05 28.83 -12.10
C ARG A 174 37.08 29.78 -13.30
N GLU A 175 38.28 30.28 -13.58
CA GLU A 175 38.61 30.99 -14.82
C GLU A 175 37.72 32.22 -15.13
N GLY A 176 37.38 33.04 -14.12
CA GLY A 176 36.59 34.26 -14.32
C GLY A 176 37.41 35.56 -14.31
N PHE A 177 37.08 36.51 -15.18
CA PHE A 177 37.64 37.85 -15.13
C PHE A 177 36.61 38.93 -15.56
N PRO A 178 36.46 40.06 -14.85
CA PRO A 178 36.93 40.36 -13.50
C PRO A 178 36.45 39.33 -12.46
N LYS A 179 37.04 39.36 -11.26
CA LYS A 179 36.77 38.39 -10.19
C LYS A 179 35.26 38.21 -9.93
N PRO A 180 34.71 36.99 -10.09
CA PRO A 180 33.30 36.72 -9.81
C PRO A 180 32.99 36.70 -8.31
N ASN A 181 31.71 36.81 -7.95
CA ASN A 181 31.23 36.75 -6.56
C ASN A 181 30.24 35.60 -6.37
N ILE A 182 30.37 34.86 -5.26
CA ILE A 182 29.50 33.74 -4.90
C ILE A 182 28.51 34.16 -3.82
N THR A 183 27.23 33.87 -4.04
CA THR A 183 26.13 34.05 -3.07
C THR A 183 25.47 32.70 -2.78
N TRP A 184 25.27 32.38 -1.51
CA TRP A 184 24.62 31.14 -1.08
C TRP A 184 23.11 31.30 -0.93
N TYR A 185 22.35 30.25 -1.22
CA TYR A 185 20.90 30.19 -1.14
C TYR A 185 20.45 28.97 -0.35
N ARG A 186 19.39 29.15 0.45
CA ARG A 186 18.60 28.08 1.08
C ARG A 186 17.16 28.21 0.61
N ASP A 187 16.62 27.19 -0.06
CA ASP A 187 15.25 27.18 -0.58
C ASP A 187 14.92 28.46 -1.38
N HIS A 188 15.86 28.89 -2.23
CA HIS A 188 15.80 30.12 -3.04
C HIS A 188 15.90 31.45 -2.28
N ILE A 189 16.12 31.42 -0.97
CA ILE A 189 16.33 32.61 -0.15
C ILE A 189 17.84 32.84 0.02
N PRO A 190 18.37 34.04 -0.31
CA PRO A 190 19.79 34.33 -0.14
C PRO A 190 20.20 34.30 1.33
N ILE A 191 21.33 33.69 1.60
CA ILE A 191 21.91 33.57 2.95
C ILE A 191 22.87 34.73 3.16
N HIS A 192 22.52 35.65 4.06
CA HIS A 192 23.41 36.74 4.47
C HIS A 192 24.28 36.31 5.66
N PRO A 193 25.62 36.53 5.61
CA PRO A 193 26.49 36.24 6.73
C PRO A 193 26.03 36.98 8.00
N THR A 194 25.63 36.22 9.02
CA THR A 194 25.03 36.73 10.25
C THR A 194 25.63 35.98 11.43
N SER A 195 26.12 36.71 12.43
CA SER A 195 26.76 36.14 13.62
C SER A 195 25.87 35.07 14.27
N GLY A 196 26.44 33.89 14.53
CA GLY A 196 25.75 32.75 15.12
C GLY A 196 24.85 31.93 14.18
N LEU A 197 24.51 32.43 12.99
CA LEU A 197 23.65 31.73 12.02
C LEU A 197 24.41 31.22 10.81
N ALA A 198 25.16 32.09 10.14
CA ALA A 198 25.85 31.77 8.90
C ALA A 198 27.16 32.53 8.79
N ASN A 199 28.24 31.84 8.44
CA ASN A 199 29.53 32.41 8.10
C ASN A 199 29.96 31.88 6.73
N VAL A 200 30.47 32.76 5.87
CA VAL A 200 30.89 32.42 4.51
C VAL A 200 32.38 32.72 4.40
N VAL A 201 33.18 31.67 4.19
CA VAL A 201 34.63 31.78 4.00
C VAL A 201 34.89 31.77 2.50
N THR A 202 35.52 32.82 1.95
CA THR A 202 35.81 32.91 0.51
C THR A 202 37.32 32.96 0.29
N LEU A 203 37.83 32.04 -0.53
CA LEU A 203 39.20 31.99 -1.00
C LEU A 203 39.26 32.38 -2.47
N VAL A 204 40.12 33.32 -2.80
CA VAL A 204 40.29 33.83 -4.17
C VAL A 204 41.72 33.55 -4.60
N THR A 205 41.87 32.78 -5.67
CA THR A 205 43.16 32.45 -6.28
C THR A 205 43.23 33.13 -7.65
N LYS A 206 44.35 33.78 -7.94
CA LYS A 206 44.65 34.31 -9.26
C LYS A 206 45.58 33.34 -9.96
N GLU A 207 45.11 32.74 -11.04
CA GLU A 207 45.85 31.74 -11.82
C GLU A 207 46.99 32.40 -12.61
N SER A 208 47.91 31.57 -13.14
CA SER A 208 49.00 32.03 -13.99
C SER A 208 48.52 32.72 -15.27
N SER A 209 47.33 32.37 -15.76
CA SER A 209 46.63 33.05 -16.87
C SER A 209 46.18 34.47 -16.51
N GLY A 210 46.11 34.79 -15.22
CA GLY A 210 45.58 36.05 -14.70
C GLY A 210 44.07 36.03 -14.40
N LEU A 211 43.38 34.94 -14.73
CA LEU A 211 41.98 34.69 -14.40
C LEU A 211 41.82 34.34 -12.91
N TYR A 212 40.60 34.50 -12.37
CA TYR A 212 40.28 34.24 -10.98
C TYR A 212 39.52 32.93 -10.80
N THR A 213 39.98 32.13 -9.85
CA THR A 213 39.25 31.01 -9.26
C THR A 213 38.73 31.44 -7.88
N VAL A 214 37.44 31.25 -7.63
CA VAL A 214 36.78 31.60 -6.38
C VAL A 214 36.18 30.36 -5.75
N GLN A 215 36.63 30.06 -4.54
CA GLN A 215 36.11 29.00 -3.69
C GLN A 215 35.39 29.63 -2.50
N SER A 216 34.22 29.11 -2.15
CA SER A 216 33.42 29.56 -1.02
C SER A 216 32.99 28.38 -0.17
N GLU A 217 33.12 28.48 1.15
CA GLU A 217 32.62 27.51 2.11
C GLU A 217 31.50 28.12 2.95
N LEU A 218 30.37 27.41 3.03
CA LEU A 218 29.23 27.80 3.85
C LEU A 218 29.29 27.10 5.20
N HIS A 219 29.47 27.89 6.24
CA HIS A 219 29.29 27.46 7.62
C HIS A 219 27.90 27.91 8.10
N TYR A 220 27.03 26.96 8.46
CA TYR A 220 25.64 27.24 8.80
C TYR A 220 25.24 26.58 10.11
N LYS A 221 24.38 27.24 10.90
CA LYS A 221 23.78 26.65 12.10
C LYS A 221 22.73 25.62 11.67
N VAL A 222 23.02 24.34 11.92
CA VAL A 222 22.15 23.22 11.54
C VAL A 222 21.16 22.94 12.67
N THR A 223 19.88 22.90 12.31
CA THR A 223 18.77 22.52 13.18
C THR A 223 17.94 21.42 12.49
N LYS A 224 17.06 20.73 13.23
CA LYS A 224 16.26 19.61 12.70
C LYS A 224 15.38 20.02 11.52
N GLU A 225 14.91 21.27 11.49
CA GLU A 225 14.05 21.82 10.43
C GLU A 225 14.79 21.96 9.09
N VAL A 226 16.12 21.95 9.11
CA VAL A 226 16.97 22.09 7.91
C VAL A 226 17.18 20.75 7.20
N LYS A 227 16.67 19.63 7.74
CA LYS A 227 16.87 18.28 7.18
C LYS A 227 16.39 18.13 5.73
N ASP A 228 15.34 18.87 5.34
CA ASP A 228 14.75 18.82 4.00
C ASP A 228 15.11 20.07 3.15
N ALA A 229 16.02 20.92 3.65
CA ALA A 229 16.39 22.16 2.99
C ALA A 229 17.36 21.92 1.81
N HIS A 230 17.18 22.72 0.77
CA HIS A 230 18.01 22.66 -0.44
C HIS A 230 18.99 23.83 -0.46
N PHE A 231 20.27 23.54 -0.66
CA PHE A 231 21.33 24.53 -0.75
C PHE A 231 21.83 24.66 -2.19
N SER A 232 22.05 25.90 -2.63
CA SER A 232 22.71 26.21 -3.89
C SER A 232 23.59 27.44 -3.78
N CYS A 233 24.51 27.59 -4.72
CA CYS A 233 25.30 28.81 -4.88
C CYS A 233 24.99 29.46 -6.23
N GLU A 234 25.01 30.79 -6.26
CA GLU A 234 24.88 31.61 -7.45
C GLU A 234 26.15 32.44 -7.62
N VAL A 235 26.73 32.38 -8.80
CA VAL A 235 27.91 33.16 -9.19
C VAL A 235 27.44 34.36 -9.99
N SER A 236 27.79 35.56 -9.53
CA SER A 236 27.61 36.81 -10.29
C SER A 236 28.94 37.24 -10.91
N TYR A 237 28.93 37.55 -12.21
CA TYR A 237 30.11 37.91 -12.99
C TYR A 237 29.80 39.03 -13.99
N PHE A 238 30.83 39.77 -14.37
CA PHE A 238 30.70 40.90 -15.29
C PHE A 238 30.88 40.43 -16.74
N VAL A 239 30.06 40.99 -17.63
CA VAL A 239 30.19 40.89 -19.08
C VAL A 239 30.08 42.30 -19.66
N PRO A 240 30.43 42.54 -20.94
CA PRO A 240 30.25 43.85 -21.54
C PRO A 240 28.84 44.41 -21.34
N GLY A 241 28.75 45.56 -20.68
CA GLY A 241 27.51 46.29 -20.39
C GLY A 241 26.53 45.66 -19.39
N ALA A 242 26.83 44.52 -18.76
CA ALA A 242 25.89 43.85 -17.84
C ALA A 242 26.57 42.99 -16.76
N VAL A 243 25.78 42.61 -15.74
CA VAL A 243 26.12 41.55 -14.79
C VAL A 243 25.24 40.33 -15.11
N ARG A 244 25.84 39.15 -15.13
CA ARG A 244 25.17 37.87 -15.38
C ARG A 244 25.33 36.95 -14.19
N THR A 245 24.45 35.96 -14.10
CA THR A 245 24.48 34.96 -13.03
C THR A 245 24.50 33.53 -13.57
N LEU A 246 25.20 32.64 -12.87
CA LEU A 246 25.20 31.19 -13.08
C LEU A 246 24.83 30.53 -11.75
N LYS A 247 23.80 29.68 -11.76
CA LYS A 247 23.35 28.96 -10.56
C LYS A 247 23.86 27.52 -10.58
N SER A 248 24.29 27.01 -9.43
CA SER A 248 24.61 25.59 -9.26
C SER A 248 23.35 24.73 -9.27
N LYS A 249 23.55 23.41 -9.28
CA LYS A 249 22.49 22.46 -8.88
C LYS A 249 22.16 22.65 -7.40
N ASP A 250 20.95 22.26 -7.03
CA ASP A 250 20.56 22.20 -5.62
C ASP A 250 21.07 20.89 -5.00
N ILE A 251 21.56 20.96 -3.76
CA ILE A 251 22.04 19.82 -2.98
C ILE A 251 21.33 19.75 -1.63
N ASN A 252 21.25 18.53 -1.09
CA ASN A 252 20.72 18.29 0.25
C ASN A 252 21.89 17.91 1.17
N ILE A 253 21.74 18.19 2.46
CA ILE A 253 22.71 17.81 3.48
C ILE A 253 22.12 16.74 4.38
N THR A 254 22.93 15.79 4.82
CA THR A 254 22.52 14.81 5.82
C THR A 254 22.62 15.48 7.19
N VAL A 255 21.48 15.65 7.88
CA VAL A 255 21.45 16.22 9.24
C VAL A 255 21.32 15.08 10.25
N HIS A 256 22.26 15.00 11.20
CA HIS A 256 22.15 14.08 12.32
C HIS A 256 21.49 14.76 13.51
N TYR A 257 20.45 14.15 14.06
CA TYR A 257 19.68 14.66 15.18
C TYR A 257 19.16 13.49 16.03
N PRO A 258 19.10 13.67 17.36
CA PRO A 258 18.61 12.63 18.26
C PRO A 258 17.10 12.40 18.05
N THR A 259 16.65 11.23 18.49
CA THR A 259 15.24 10.85 18.55
C THR A 259 14.52 11.74 19.55
N THR A 260 13.50 12.45 19.08
CA THR A 260 12.66 13.36 19.88
C THR A 260 11.23 12.85 20.03
N SER A 261 10.83 11.88 19.21
CA SER A 261 9.54 11.20 19.30
C SER A 261 9.70 9.73 18.90
N VAL A 262 8.96 8.86 19.58
CA VAL A 262 8.77 7.46 19.20
C VAL A 262 7.27 7.23 19.00
N GLU A 263 6.93 6.36 18.06
CA GLU A 263 5.55 5.96 17.78
C GLU A 263 5.47 4.44 17.95
N ILE A 264 4.53 3.95 18.76
CA ILE A 264 4.28 2.51 18.95
C ILE A 264 2.88 2.12 18.43
N TRP A 265 2.79 1.02 17.69
CA TRP A 265 1.52 0.53 17.17
C TRP A 265 1.51 -0.99 17.02
N LYS A 266 0.31 -1.56 16.97
CA LYS A 266 0.11 -2.97 16.63
C LYS A 266 0.10 -3.12 15.11
N GLU A 267 1.14 -3.76 14.56
CA GLU A 267 1.28 -4.06 13.14
C GLU A 267 0.35 -5.21 12.72
N SER A 268 0.22 -6.26 13.56
CA SER A 268 -0.65 -7.40 13.27
C SER A 268 -1.14 -8.10 14.54
N PRO A 269 -2.30 -8.81 14.52
CA PRO A 269 -3.30 -8.82 13.46
C PRO A 269 -4.12 -7.51 13.43
N GLU A 270 -4.74 -7.17 12.31
CA GLU A 270 -5.69 -6.06 12.24
C GLU A 270 -6.92 -6.33 13.13
N GLY A 271 -7.46 -5.29 13.78
CA GLY A 271 -8.68 -5.40 14.59
C GLY A 271 -8.46 -5.87 16.03
N SER A 272 -9.34 -6.73 16.55
CA SER A 272 -9.23 -7.27 17.92
C SER A 272 -8.34 -8.50 17.98
N VAL A 273 -7.61 -8.67 19.07
CA VAL A 273 -6.73 -9.83 19.31
C VAL A 273 -7.46 -10.85 20.18
N LYS A 274 -7.36 -12.13 19.88
CA LYS A 274 -7.89 -13.22 20.72
C LYS A 274 -6.78 -14.17 21.19
N GLU A 275 -7.07 -14.96 22.22
CA GLU A 275 -6.13 -15.98 22.70
C GLU A 275 -5.71 -16.94 21.58
N GLY A 276 -4.42 -17.26 21.53
CA GLY A 276 -3.79 -18.08 20.49
C GLY A 276 -3.32 -17.30 19.27
N ASP A 277 -3.68 -16.02 19.11
CA ASP A 277 -3.15 -15.20 18.01
C ASP A 277 -1.64 -14.95 18.15
N THR A 278 -1.00 -14.58 17.05
CA THR A 278 0.36 -14.02 17.07
C THR A 278 0.26 -12.52 16.81
N VAL A 279 0.80 -11.72 17.73
CA VAL A 279 0.72 -10.26 17.71
C VAL A 279 2.10 -9.70 17.39
N GLU A 280 2.14 -8.77 16.45
CA GLU A 280 3.34 -8.01 16.12
C GLU A 280 3.12 -6.55 16.51
N ILE A 281 3.99 -6.04 17.37
CA ILE A 281 4.00 -4.64 17.82
C ILE A 281 5.25 -3.99 17.25
N ARG A 282 5.08 -2.85 16.59
CA ARG A 282 6.16 -2.10 15.98
C ARG A 282 6.33 -0.77 16.69
N CYS A 283 7.58 -0.32 16.76
CA CYS A 283 7.92 1.00 17.24
C CYS A 283 9.02 1.63 16.39
N GLN A 284 8.89 2.93 16.14
CA GLN A 284 9.83 3.69 15.33
C GLN A 284 10.12 5.07 15.95
N GLY A 285 11.41 5.40 16.07
CA GLY A 285 11.88 6.74 16.42
C GLY A 285 12.13 7.62 15.21
N ASP A 286 12.04 8.94 15.39
CA ASP A 286 12.25 9.92 14.32
C ASP A 286 13.72 10.35 14.10
N GLY A 287 14.64 9.89 14.95
CA GLY A 287 16.05 10.26 14.95
C GLY A 287 16.82 9.85 13.69
N ASN A 288 17.87 10.59 13.38
CA ASN A 288 18.79 10.28 12.29
C ASN A 288 20.25 10.36 12.78
N PRO A 289 21.03 9.26 12.76
CA PRO A 289 20.60 7.90 12.44
C PRO A 289 19.57 7.35 13.46
N PRO A 290 18.76 6.34 13.09
CA PRO A 290 17.81 5.74 14.00
C PRO A 290 18.48 5.17 15.26
N ALA A 291 17.97 5.53 16.44
CA ALA A 291 18.43 5.00 17.70
C ALA A 291 17.92 3.58 17.96
N PRO A 292 18.61 2.77 18.79
CA PRO A 292 18.10 1.49 19.24
C PRO A 292 16.79 1.65 20.02
N ILE A 293 15.86 0.73 19.78
CA ILE A 293 14.53 0.70 20.39
C ILE A 293 14.45 -0.45 21.40
N ILE A 294 13.89 -0.16 22.57
CA ILE A 294 13.63 -1.13 23.65
C ILE A 294 12.12 -1.22 23.89
N PHE A 295 11.64 -2.44 24.14
CA PHE A 295 10.26 -2.68 24.57
C PHE A 295 10.20 -3.19 26.01
N ASN A 296 9.34 -2.59 26.82
CA ASN A 296 9.04 -3.00 28.18
C ASN A 296 7.52 -3.11 28.39
N ARG A 297 7.10 -3.66 29.53
CA ARG A 297 5.71 -3.49 30.01
C ARG A 297 5.72 -2.44 31.10
N GLU A 298 4.71 -1.58 31.20
CA GLU A 298 4.64 -0.46 32.18
C GLU A 298 4.90 -0.88 33.64
N GLN A 299 4.62 -2.14 34.00
CA GLN A 299 4.81 -2.69 35.34
C GLN A 299 6.00 -3.65 35.46
N SER A 300 6.90 -3.67 34.48
CA SER A 300 8.03 -4.58 34.43
C SER A 300 9.24 -3.92 33.76
N ASP A 301 10.33 -3.80 34.53
CA ASP A 301 11.63 -3.35 34.01
C ASP A 301 12.36 -4.43 33.19
N VAL A 302 11.65 -5.48 32.75
CA VAL A 302 12.23 -6.58 31.97
C VAL A 302 12.09 -6.23 30.50
N GLU A 303 13.24 -6.05 29.86
CA GLU A 303 13.35 -5.87 28.41
C GLU A 303 12.79 -7.09 27.66
N LEU A 304 11.90 -6.81 26.72
CA LEU A 304 11.30 -7.80 25.84
C LEU A 304 12.20 -8.02 24.62
N ASP A 305 12.35 -9.28 24.22
CA ASP A 305 13.13 -9.66 23.04
C ASP A 305 12.48 -9.07 21.78
N SER A 306 13.16 -8.11 21.17
CA SER A 306 12.71 -7.39 19.99
C SER A 306 13.86 -7.23 19.01
N SER A 307 13.52 -7.14 17.72
CA SER A 307 14.51 -7.00 16.65
C SER A 307 14.14 -5.83 15.75
N GLN A 308 15.05 -4.88 15.60
CA GLN A 308 14.88 -3.71 14.72
C GLN A 308 13.54 -2.96 14.93
N GLY A 309 13.11 -2.80 16.19
CA GLY A 309 11.84 -2.12 16.51
C GLY A 309 10.59 -2.98 16.36
N LEU A 310 10.72 -4.31 16.19
CA LEU A 310 9.61 -5.26 16.11
C LEU A 310 9.61 -6.23 17.30
N LEU A 311 8.51 -6.23 18.05
CA LEU A 311 8.20 -7.19 19.11
C LEU A 311 7.17 -8.20 18.61
N VAL A 312 7.46 -9.49 18.73
CA VAL A 312 6.57 -10.58 18.29
C VAL A 312 6.12 -11.43 19.48
N LEU A 313 4.83 -11.40 19.79
CA LEU A 313 4.20 -12.20 20.83
C LEU A 313 3.45 -13.37 20.17
N LYS A 314 3.91 -14.60 20.37
CA LYS A 314 3.30 -15.80 19.76
C LYS A 314 2.33 -16.46 20.72
N GLU A 315 1.24 -16.99 20.18
CA GLU A 315 0.21 -17.74 20.93
C GLU A 315 -0.24 -16.99 22.19
N VAL A 316 -0.64 -15.73 22.02
CA VAL A 316 -0.91 -14.83 23.13
C VAL A 316 -2.03 -15.36 24.04
N SER A 317 -1.89 -15.11 25.34
CA SER A 317 -2.86 -15.43 26.37
C SER A 317 -3.48 -14.15 26.94
N ARG A 318 -4.57 -14.26 27.72
CA ARG A 318 -5.13 -13.11 28.43
C ARG A 318 -4.14 -12.44 29.40
N ALA A 319 -3.11 -13.14 29.87
CA ALA A 319 -2.05 -12.59 30.73
C ALA A 319 -1.10 -11.63 29.99
N ASP A 320 -1.09 -11.68 28.66
CA ASP A 320 -0.33 -10.76 27.81
C ASP A 320 -1.07 -9.44 27.57
N SER A 321 -2.30 -9.30 28.07
CA SER A 321 -2.98 -8.00 28.08
C SER A 321 -2.27 -6.99 28.99
N GLY A 322 -2.19 -5.74 28.58
CA GLY A 322 -1.57 -4.66 29.36
C GLY A 322 -1.01 -3.54 28.50
N VAL A 323 -0.35 -2.59 29.16
CA VAL A 323 0.36 -1.49 28.50
C VAL A 323 1.77 -1.94 28.15
N TYR A 324 2.10 -1.84 26.86
CA TYR A 324 3.43 -2.03 26.31
C TYR A 324 4.04 -0.66 26.08
N GLU A 325 5.30 -0.49 26.47
CA GLU A 325 6.03 0.76 26.31
C GLU A 325 7.19 0.55 25.35
N CYS A 326 7.42 1.56 24.52
CA CYS A 326 8.59 1.63 23.68
C CYS A 326 9.43 2.83 24.09
N HIS A 327 10.74 2.60 24.25
CA HIS A 327 11.71 3.61 24.64
C HIS A 327 12.84 3.68 23.61
N SER A 328 13.30 4.88 23.28
CA SER A 328 14.50 5.09 22.46
C SER A 328 15.73 5.28 23.34
N LEU A 329 16.81 4.54 23.06
CA LEU A 329 18.11 4.72 23.71
C LEU A 329 18.90 5.90 23.11
N ASP A 330 18.35 7.11 23.22
CA ASP A 330 19.01 8.35 22.81
C ASP A 330 19.34 9.26 24.01
N VAL A 331 19.87 10.46 23.77
CA VAL A 331 20.27 11.43 24.81
C VAL A 331 19.12 11.76 25.77
N ASP A 332 17.91 11.84 25.25
CA ASP A 332 16.67 11.99 26.01
C ASP A 332 15.84 10.71 25.90
N GLU A 333 15.38 10.20 27.04
CA GLU A 333 14.50 9.04 27.09
C GLU A 333 13.10 9.47 26.63
N VAL A 334 12.75 9.08 25.42
CA VAL A 334 11.43 9.34 24.83
C VAL A 334 10.64 8.04 24.80
N VAL A 335 9.40 8.12 25.27
CA VAL A 335 8.53 6.98 25.53
C VAL A 335 7.18 7.15 24.84
N ASP A 336 6.68 6.07 24.26
CA ASP A 336 5.28 5.96 23.83
C ASP A 336 4.68 4.62 24.27
N THR A 337 3.36 4.54 24.35
CA THR A 337 2.65 3.42 24.99
C THR A 337 1.51 2.85 24.13
N LEU A 338 1.32 1.53 24.20
CA LEU A 338 0.28 0.80 23.50
C LEU A 338 -0.49 -0.11 24.47
N GLN A 339 -1.82 0.09 24.57
CA GLN A 339 -2.70 -0.80 25.33
C GLN A 339 -3.07 -2.03 24.48
N LEU A 340 -2.56 -3.21 24.82
CA LEU A 340 -2.95 -4.48 24.23
C LEU A 340 -4.06 -5.14 25.08
N THR A 341 -5.14 -5.55 24.42
CA THR A 341 -6.23 -6.34 25.04
C THR A 341 -6.41 -7.65 24.28
N VAL A 342 -6.21 -8.78 24.95
CA VAL A 342 -6.40 -10.12 24.38
C VAL A 342 -7.75 -10.67 24.82
N HIS A 343 -8.64 -10.93 23.85
CA HIS A 343 -9.98 -11.42 24.10
C HIS A 343 -10.04 -12.94 24.21
N TYR A 344 -10.95 -13.45 25.05
CA TYR A 344 -11.03 -14.87 25.34
C TYR A 344 -12.47 -15.36 25.55
N LEU A 345 -12.64 -16.67 25.40
CA LEU A 345 -13.88 -17.39 25.70
C LEU A 345 -13.52 -18.76 26.30
N ASP A 346 -13.88 -18.96 27.56
CA ASP A 346 -13.64 -20.22 28.28
C ASP A 346 -14.59 -21.33 27.80
N PRO A 347 -14.30 -22.61 28.11
CA PRO A 347 -15.22 -23.70 27.83
C PRO A 347 -16.61 -23.50 28.45
N ALA A 348 -17.66 -23.85 27.71
CA ALA A 348 -19.04 -23.77 28.21
C ALA A 348 -19.26 -24.71 29.41
N VAL A 349 -19.89 -24.18 30.45
CA VAL A 349 -20.31 -24.92 31.64
C VAL A 349 -21.82 -25.10 31.59
N VAL A 350 -22.25 -26.36 31.50
CA VAL A 350 -23.66 -26.76 31.47
C VAL A 350 -24.08 -27.33 32.82
N VAL A 351 -25.24 -26.87 33.30
CA VAL A 351 -25.85 -27.36 34.55
C VAL A 351 -27.33 -27.69 34.27
N PRO A 352 -27.81 -28.91 34.57
CA PRO A 352 -27.09 -30.05 35.14
C PRO A 352 -26.02 -30.63 34.19
N LYS A 353 -25.01 -31.28 34.76
CA LYS A 353 -23.84 -31.80 34.03
C LYS A 353 -24.10 -33.23 33.53
N ASP A 354 -23.63 -33.55 32.32
CA ASP A 354 -23.65 -34.86 31.69
C ASP A 354 -25.08 -35.39 31.41
N SER A 355 -25.82 -35.82 32.44
CA SER A 355 -27.18 -36.34 32.30
C SER A 355 -28.08 -35.97 33.47
N GLU A 356 -29.34 -35.67 33.18
CA GLU A 356 -30.37 -35.40 34.19
C GLU A 356 -31.59 -36.29 33.98
N VAL A 357 -32.13 -36.81 35.08
CA VAL A 357 -33.32 -37.67 35.08
C VAL A 357 -34.52 -36.86 35.54
N MET A 358 -35.58 -36.86 34.73
CA MET A 358 -36.86 -36.23 35.04
C MET A 358 -37.98 -37.27 35.04
N LEU A 359 -38.98 -37.09 35.90
CA LEU A 359 -40.25 -37.80 35.76
C LEU A 359 -41.15 -37.09 34.74
N LYS A 360 -42.01 -37.86 34.06
CA LYS A 360 -43.00 -37.31 33.14
C LYS A 360 -43.88 -36.28 33.86
N GLY A 361 -44.07 -35.11 33.25
CA GLY A 361 -44.81 -33.96 33.81
C GLY A 361 -43.97 -33.02 34.66
N GLU A 362 -42.72 -33.37 34.99
CA GLU A 362 -41.81 -32.46 35.70
C GLU A 362 -41.29 -31.34 34.81
N SER A 363 -40.69 -30.34 35.46
CA SER A 363 -40.03 -29.22 34.80
C SER A 363 -38.57 -29.14 35.25
N LEU A 364 -37.67 -28.82 34.32
CA LEU A 364 -36.24 -28.66 34.55
C LEU A 364 -35.78 -27.32 34.00
N THR A 365 -34.87 -26.67 34.72
CA THR A 365 -34.15 -25.51 34.22
C THR A 365 -32.70 -25.90 34.00
N ALA A 366 -32.26 -25.87 32.75
CA ALA A 366 -30.86 -26.05 32.39
C ALA A 366 -30.21 -24.70 32.10
N THR A 367 -28.94 -24.54 32.46
CA THR A 367 -28.17 -23.32 32.23
C THR A 367 -26.87 -23.64 31.50
N CYS A 368 -26.43 -22.73 30.64
CA CYS A 368 -25.19 -22.83 29.89
C CYS A 368 -24.52 -21.46 29.85
N ASN A 369 -23.35 -21.37 30.47
CA ASN A 369 -22.57 -20.14 30.59
C ASN A 369 -21.11 -20.41 30.23
N ALA A 370 -20.44 -19.41 29.66
CA ALA A 370 -19.00 -19.42 29.43
C ALA A 370 -18.43 -18.07 29.88
N LEU A 371 -17.30 -18.08 30.59
CA LEU A 371 -16.62 -16.85 30.97
C LEU A 371 -15.94 -16.24 29.73
N SER A 372 -16.11 -14.94 29.52
CA SER A 372 -15.53 -14.23 28.38
C SER A 372 -15.15 -12.81 28.76
N SER A 373 -14.20 -12.22 28.04
CA SER A 373 -13.89 -10.78 28.13
C SER A 373 -14.86 -9.89 27.35
N LEU A 374 -15.78 -10.47 26.57
CA LEU A 374 -16.77 -9.76 25.77
C LEU A 374 -18.17 -10.32 26.02
N GLU A 375 -19.21 -9.61 25.54
CA GLU A 375 -20.59 -10.09 25.64
C GLU A 375 -20.80 -11.38 24.84
N THR A 376 -21.46 -12.36 25.46
CA THR A 376 -21.71 -13.67 24.87
C THR A 376 -23.17 -13.83 24.43
N SER A 377 -23.39 -14.72 23.46
CA SER A 377 -24.72 -15.15 23.02
C SER A 377 -24.81 -16.68 23.08
N THR A 378 -25.86 -17.18 23.75
CA THR A 378 -26.10 -18.61 23.91
C THR A 378 -27.34 -19.06 23.16
N VAL A 379 -27.23 -20.18 22.44
CA VAL A 379 -28.33 -20.84 21.75
C VAL A 379 -28.35 -22.32 22.12
N TRP A 380 -29.55 -22.84 22.38
CA TRP A 380 -29.76 -24.26 22.69
C TRP A 380 -30.33 -24.99 21.48
N PHE A 381 -29.81 -26.19 21.25
CA PHE A 381 -30.16 -27.07 20.15
C PHE A 381 -30.60 -28.43 20.66
N LYS A 382 -31.58 -29.01 19.97
CA LYS A 382 -31.94 -30.42 20.07
C LYS A 382 -32.11 -30.97 18.66
N ASN A 383 -31.40 -32.05 18.33
CA ASN A 383 -31.44 -32.65 16.99
C ASN A 383 -31.21 -31.64 15.84
N GLY A 384 -30.32 -30.67 16.06
CA GLY A 384 -30.02 -29.59 15.10
C GLY A 384 -31.08 -28.48 14.99
N THR A 385 -32.13 -28.52 15.81
CA THR A 385 -33.18 -27.49 15.84
C THR A 385 -33.02 -26.60 17.07
N VAL A 386 -33.23 -25.28 16.90
CA VAL A 386 -33.15 -24.33 18.00
C VAL A 386 -34.34 -24.53 18.93
N VAL A 387 -34.06 -24.83 20.20
CA VAL A 387 -35.08 -25.04 21.25
C VAL A 387 -35.10 -23.93 22.30
N GLY A 388 -34.07 -23.09 22.34
CA GLY A 388 -34.00 -21.97 23.27
C GLY A 388 -32.95 -20.94 22.86
N ARG A 389 -33.15 -19.68 23.27
CA ARG A 389 -32.18 -18.60 23.14
C ARG A 389 -31.95 -17.97 24.50
N GLY A 390 -30.70 -17.69 24.83
CA GLY A 390 -30.27 -17.23 26.14
C GLY A 390 -29.61 -18.32 26.97
N HIS A 391 -29.01 -17.92 28.09
CA HIS A 391 -28.23 -18.80 28.95
C HIS A 391 -29.07 -19.84 29.70
N ILE A 392 -30.40 -19.68 29.75
CA ILE A 392 -31.32 -20.52 30.50
C ILE A 392 -32.30 -21.18 29.53
N MET A 393 -32.42 -22.51 29.61
CA MET A 393 -33.43 -23.30 28.91
C MET A 393 -34.41 -23.87 29.93
N HIS A 394 -35.70 -23.62 29.71
CA HIS A 394 -36.77 -24.17 30.53
C HIS A 394 -37.46 -25.32 29.79
N LEU A 395 -37.42 -26.51 30.39
CA LEU A 395 -38.21 -27.66 29.97
C LEU A 395 -39.39 -27.77 30.93
N GLN A 396 -40.61 -27.77 30.39
CA GLN A 396 -41.85 -27.88 31.18
C GLN A 396 -42.69 -29.03 30.67
N ASP A 397 -43.48 -29.63 31.57
CA ASP A 397 -44.39 -30.75 31.28
C ASP A 397 -43.68 -31.87 30.50
N ALA A 398 -42.64 -32.46 31.10
CA ALA A 398 -41.77 -33.41 30.42
C ALA A 398 -42.54 -34.58 29.81
N THR A 399 -42.29 -34.86 28.53
CA THR A 399 -42.82 -36.01 27.78
C THR A 399 -41.69 -36.91 27.32
N PHE A 400 -41.98 -38.09 26.77
CA PHE A 400 -40.94 -38.94 26.18
C PHE A 400 -40.22 -38.25 25.01
N ASP A 401 -40.89 -37.35 24.28
CA ASP A 401 -40.25 -36.55 23.23
C ASP A 401 -39.32 -35.45 23.80
N THR A 402 -39.40 -35.15 25.11
CA THR A 402 -38.46 -34.26 25.82
C THR A 402 -37.11 -34.93 26.06
N ALA A 403 -37.02 -36.27 26.08
CA ALA A 403 -35.77 -36.98 26.26
C ALA A 403 -34.78 -36.76 25.09
N GLY A 404 -33.49 -36.93 25.35
CA GLY A 404 -32.41 -36.81 24.37
C GLY A 404 -31.35 -35.78 24.75
N GLN A 405 -30.39 -35.58 23.85
CA GLN A 405 -29.28 -34.66 24.05
C GLN A 405 -29.66 -33.22 23.66
N TYR A 406 -29.31 -32.28 24.53
CA TYR A 406 -29.43 -30.85 24.31
C TYR A 406 -28.03 -30.25 24.30
N ASP A 407 -27.69 -29.58 23.20
CA ASP A 407 -26.40 -28.94 23.00
C ASP A 407 -26.58 -27.43 23.16
N CYS A 408 -25.72 -26.79 23.93
CA CYS A 408 -25.63 -25.33 23.96
C CYS A 408 -24.40 -24.86 23.21
N GLU A 409 -24.57 -23.80 22.43
CA GLU A 409 -23.49 -23.10 21.73
C GLU A 409 -23.39 -21.70 22.32
N VAL A 410 -22.19 -21.30 22.75
CA VAL A 410 -21.89 -19.96 23.25
C VAL A 410 -20.90 -19.30 22.30
N THR A 411 -21.26 -18.11 21.82
CA THR A 411 -20.48 -17.34 20.86
C THR A 411 -20.23 -15.93 21.37
N VAL A 412 -19.22 -15.25 20.83
CA VAL A 412 -18.99 -13.82 21.01
C VAL A 412 -19.36 -13.10 19.70
N PRO A 413 -20.55 -12.50 19.56
CA PRO A 413 -21.00 -11.93 18.29
C PRO A 413 -20.10 -10.83 17.72
N SER A 414 -19.44 -10.06 18.60
CA SER A 414 -18.52 -9.00 18.22
C SER A 414 -17.16 -9.50 17.73
N LEU A 415 -16.80 -10.77 17.99
CA LEU A 415 -15.52 -11.35 17.60
C LEU A 415 -15.68 -12.77 17.04
N PRO A 416 -15.95 -12.89 15.72
CA PRO A 416 -16.10 -14.18 15.06
C PRO A 416 -14.88 -15.10 15.28
N GLY A 417 -15.16 -16.37 15.60
CA GLY A 417 -14.13 -17.38 15.86
C GLY A 417 -13.87 -17.65 17.34
N LEU A 418 -14.46 -16.88 18.27
CA LEU A 418 -14.63 -17.31 19.66
C LEU A 418 -15.98 -18.00 19.82
N LEU A 419 -15.92 -19.33 19.87
CA LEU A 419 -17.09 -20.22 20.02
C LEU A 419 -16.72 -21.39 20.93
N THR A 420 -17.66 -21.77 21.79
CA THR A 420 -17.57 -22.98 22.61
C THR A 420 -18.94 -23.65 22.71
N SER A 421 -18.96 -24.92 23.11
CA SER A 421 -20.19 -25.69 23.24
C SER A 421 -20.14 -26.63 24.43
N GLY A 422 -21.31 -26.93 24.99
CA GLY A 422 -21.50 -27.95 26.01
C GLY A 422 -22.80 -28.72 25.78
N SER A 423 -23.02 -29.80 26.50
CA SER A 423 -24.18 -30.66 26.30
C SER A 423 -24.73 -31.25 27.60
N VAL A 424 -26.03 -31.53 27.62
CA VAL A 424 -26.69 -32.29 28.69
C VAL A 424 -27.67 -33.31 28.09
N HIS A 425 -27.67 -34.53 28.63
CA HIS A 425 -28.57 -35.60 28.21
C HIS A 425 -29.77 -35.71 29.15
N ILE A 426 -30.98 -35.48 28.64
CA ILE A 426 -32.21 -35.54 29.44
C ILE A 426 -32.85 -36.92 29.29
N ILE A 427 -33.11 -37.57 30.41
CA ILE A 427 -33.78 -38.87 30.50
C ILE A 427 -35.16 -38.64 31.13
N VAL A 428 -36.24 -39.07 30.48
CA VAL A 428 -37.60 -38.92 31.00
C VAL A 428 -38.17 -40.27 31.38
N GLN A 429 -38.44 -40.49 32.67
CA GLN A 429 -39.03 -41.71 33.20
C GLN A 429 -40.55 -41.56 33.38
N GLY A 430 -41.31 -42.62 33.18
CA GLY A 430 -42.75 -42.60 33.40
C GLY A 430 -43.45 -43.91 33.02
N ALA A 431 -44.73 -44.00 33.38
CA ALA A 431 -45.57 -45.15 33.07
C ALA A 431 -45.71 -45.37 31.55
N PRO A 432 -46.00 -46.61 31.11
CA PRO A 432 -46.13 -46.93 29.70
C PRO A 432 -47.26 -46.12 29.05
N GLN A 433 -47.09 -45.80 27.77
CA GLN A 433 -48.03 -45.08 26.90
C GLN A 433 -48.24 -45.86 25.60
N ILE A 434 -49.36 -46.58 25.53
CA ILE A 434 -49.80 -47.33 24.37
C ILE A 434 -50.49 -46.35 23.41
N LYS A 435 -50.05 -46.37 22.16
CA LYS A 435 -50.65 -45.58 21.09
C LYS A 435 -52.14 -45.94 20.94
N ASP A 436 -53.00 -44.92 20.98
CA ASP A 436 -54.47 -45.04 20.93
C ASP A 436 -55.04 -46.00 22.01
N ALA A 437 -54.52 -45.98 23.24
CA ALA A 437 -55.00 -46.83 24.34
C ALA A 437 -56.52 -46.72 24.58
N ASP A 438 -57.05 -45.49 24.55
CA ASP A 438 -58.47 -45.19 24.79
C ASP A 438 -59.41 -45.62 23.65
N ARG A 439 -58.85 -45.99 22.49
CA ARG A 439 -59.64 -46.37 21.33
C ARG A 439 -59.91 -47.86 21.35
N GLU A 440 -61.16 -48.24 21.63
CA GLU A 440 -61.61 -49.62 21.43
C GLU A 440 -61.58 -49.96 19.91
N ILE A 441 -60.66 -50.84 19.51
CA ILE A 441 -60.53 -51.23 18.10
C ILE A 441 -61.52 -52.36 17.82
N LYS A 442 -62.58 -52.03 17.07
CA LYS A 442 -63.58 -52.98 16.57
C LYS A 442 -63.19 -53.50 15.20
N LEU A 443 -62.66 -54.71 15.14
CA LEU A 443 -62.32 -55.39 13.89
C LEU A 443 -63.47 -56.32 13.49
N THR A 444 -63.74 -56.45 12.20
CA THR A 444 -64.74 -57.41 11.71
C THR A 444 -64.06 -58.41 10.79
N GLU A 445 -64.09 -59.69 11.16
CA GLU A 445 -63.36 -60.74 10.43
C GLU A 445 -64.17 -62.05 10.39
N LYS A 446 -63.87 -62.92 9.42
CA LYS A 446 -64.59 -64.21 9.30
C LYS A 446 -64.18 -65.18 10.40
N VAL A 447 -65.13 -65.98 10.91
CA VAL A 447 -64.81 -67.10 11.81
C VAL A 447 -63.80 -68.03 11.13
N GLY A 448 -62.68 -68.29 11.81
CA GLY A 448 -61.57 -69.09 11.31
C GLY A 448 -60.53 -68.32 10.48
N GLY A 449 -60.75 -67.03 10.21
CA GLY A 449 -59.76 -66.11 9.62
C GLY A 449 -58.62 -65.77 10.59
N TRP A 450 -57.54 -65.20 10.07
CA TRP A 450 -56.38 -64.76 10.86
C TRP A 450 -56.28 -63.24 10.85
N VAL A 451 -55.97 -62.65 12.01
CA VAL A 451 -55.82 -61.20 12.16
C VAL A 451 -54.51 -60.87 12.88
N ASN A 452 -53.87 -59.78 12.45
CA ASN A 452 -52.68 -59.23 13.09
C ASN A 452 -53.08 -58.04 13.98
N LEU A 453 -52.68 -58.08 15.25
CA LEU A 453 -52.89 -57.00 16.21
C LEU A 453 -51.54 -56.40 16.58
N SER A 454 -51.45 -55.08 16.55
CA SER A 454 -50.21 -54.32 16.74
C SER A 454 -50.31 -53.43 17.98
N CYS A 455 -49.40 -53.59 18.93
CA CYS A 455 -49.29 -52.77 20.13
C CYS A 455 -47.97 -51.98 20.09
N GLU A 456 -48.08 -50.65 20.00
CA GLU A 456 -46.94 -49.72 20.00
C GLU A 456 -46.98 -48.94 21.31
N VAL A 457 -45.92 -49.04 22.10
CA VAL A 457 -45.84 -48.53 23.46
C VAL A 457 -44.59 -47.69 23.62
N ARG A 458 -44.70 -46.52 24.25
CA ARG A 458 -43.57 -45.72 24.74
C ARG A 458 -43.48 -45.81 26.25
N GLY A 459 -42.30 -45.78 26.83
CA GLY A 459 -42.10 -45.89 28.27
C GLY A 459 -40.64 -46.07 28.64
N TYR A 460 -40.20 -45.41 29.72
CA TYR A 460 -38.87 -45.60 30.27
C TYR A 460 -38.94 -45.68 31.81
N PRO A 461 -38.34 -46.69 32.46
CA PRO A 461 -37.65 -47.85 31.90
C PRO A 461 -38.54 -48.66 30.95
N ARG A 462 -37.88 -49.34 30.01
CA ARG A 462 -38.52 -50.07 28.91
C ARG A 462 -39.68 -50.95 29.40
N PRO A 463 -40.90 -50.79 28.87
CA PRO A 463 -42.05 -51.56 29.31
C PRO A 463 -42.05 -52.99 28.77
N ALA A 464 -42.52 -53.94 29.58
CA ALA A 464 -42.77 -55.31 29.17
C ALA A 464 -44.21 -55.46 28.61
N ILE A 465 -44.34 -56.02 27.40
CA ILE A 465 -45.64 -56.32 26.78
C ILE A 465 -46.02 -57.78 27.04
N THR A 466 -47.25 -57.98 27.49
CA THR A 466 -47.90 -59.29 27.65
C THR A 466 -49.26 -59.28 26.94
N TRP A 467 -49.58 -60.37 26.23
CA TRP A 467 -50.85 -60.50 25.51
C TRP A 467 -51.79 -61.47 26.23
N SER A 468 -53.03 -61.03 26.47
CA SER A 468 -54.10 -61.89 26.99
C SER A 468 -55.19 -62.03 25.94
N ILE A 469 -55.38 -63.24 25.41
CA ILE A 469 -56.34 -63.52 24.34
C ILE A 469 -57.40 -64.48 24.89
N THR A 470 -58.64 -64.00 24.98
CA THR A 470 -59.79 -64.78 25.44
C THR A 470 -60.63 -65.22 24.25
N GLY A 471 -61.13 -66.46 24.30
CA GLY A 471 -61.88 -67.08 23.20
C GLY A 471 -61.04 -67.81 22.14
N SER A 472 -59.71 -67.89 22.32
CA SER A 472 -58.77 -68.62 21.45
C SER A 472 -58.09 -69.74 22.27
N GLN A 473 -57.90 -70.94 21.72
CA GLN A 473 -57.10 -71.99 22.39
C GLN A 473 -55.61 -71.58 22.43
N SER A 474 -54.83 -72.06 23.40
CA SER A 474 -53.42 -71.65 23.58
C SER A 474 -52.52 -71.88 22.35
N GLN A 475 -52.94 -72.72 21.38
CA GLN A 475 -52.24 -72.98 20.11
C GLN A 475 -52.75 -72.16 18.91
N SER A 476 -53.78 -71.31 19.08
CA SER A 476 -54.40 -70.56 17.97
C SER A 476 -53.99 -69.09 17.88
N TRP A 477 -52.85 -68.73 18.48
CA TRP A 477 -52.19 -67.44 18.31
C TRP A 477 -50.65 -67.58 18.40
N ARG A 478 -49.93 -66.63 17.81
CA ARG A 478 -48.46 -66.50 17.93
C ARG A 478 -48.02 -65.05 17.81
N GLU A 479 -46.93 -64.68 18.47
CA GLU A 479 -46.24 -63.41 18.22
C GLU A 479 -45.49 -63.50 16.88
N VAL A 480 -45.64 -62.48 16.03
CA VAL A 480 -45.09 -62.46 14.66
C VAL A 480 -44.03 -61.38 14.44
N ASP A 481 -44.04 -60.31 15.23
CA ASP A 481 -42.98 -59.29 15.25
C ASP A 481 -42.86 -58.73 16.67
N LYS A 482 -41.63 -58.48 17.12
CA LYS A 482 -41.34 -57.78 18.37
C LYS A 482 -40.08 -56.95 18.21
N ARG A 483 -40.21 -55.63 18.35
CA ARG A 483 -39.12 -54.66 18.28
C ARG A 483 -39.05 -53.88 19.58
N GLU A 484 -37.88 -53.87 20.18
CA GLU A 484 -37.62 -53.26 21.49
C GLU A 484 -36.48 -52.26 21.40
N MET A 485 -36.77 -50.98 21.63
CA MET A 485 -35.82 -49.90 21.85
C MET A 485 -35.79 -49.53 23.34
N GLU A 486 -34.92 -48.61 23.76
CA GLU A 486 -34.77 -48.24 25.18
C GLU A 486 -36.06 -47.66 25.78
N ASP A 487 -36.80 -46.87 25.02
CA ASP A 487 -37.99 -46.14 25.44
C ASP A 487 -39.25 -46.51 24.64
N GLN A 488 -39.15 -47.43 23.68
CA GLN A 488 -40.25 -47.82 22.80
C GLN A 488 -40.28 -49.33 22.55
N VAL A 489 -41.46 -49.94 22.61
CA VAL A 489 -41.69 -51.35 22.31
C VAL A 489 -42.85 -51.50 21.33
N HIS A 490 -42.64 -52.28 20.28
CA HIS A 490 -43.64 -52.61 19.27
C HIS A 490 -43.79 -54.12 19.19
N SER A 491 -44.98 -54.64 19.47
CA SER A 491 -45.29 -56.08 19.42
C SER A 491 -46.49 -56.33 18.52
N VAL A 492 -46.39 -57.33 17.65
CA VAL A 492 -47.46 -57.76 16.74
C VAL A 492 -47.75 -59.23 16.96
N VAL A 493 -49.02 -59.54 17.25
CA VAL A 493 -49.51 -60.92 17.39
C VAL A 493 -50.46 -61.28 16.27
N MET A 494 -50.38 -62.51 15.78
CA MET A 494 -51.31 -63.08 14.81
C MET A 494 -52.15 -64.15 15.49
N LEU A 495 -53.47 -64.02 15.40
CA LEU A 495 -54.42 -64.93 16.06
C LEU A 495 -55.58 -65.31 15.15
N LYS A 496 -56.13 -66.51 15.37
CA LYS A 496 -57.29 -67.03 14.65
C LYS A 496 -58.59 -66.56 15.30
N VAL A 497 -59.50 -66.00 14.51
CA VAL A 497 -60.75 -65.40 14.98
C VAL A 497 -61.82 -66.46 15.27
N THR A 498 -62.44 -66.38 16.43
CA THR A 498 -63.54 -67.23 16.91
C THR A 498 -64.82 -66.40 17.08
N THR A 499 -65.90 -67.00 17.59
CA THR A 499 -67.20 -66.33 17.74
C THR A 499 -67.16 -65.13 18.69
N HIS A 500 -66.29 -65.17 19.71
CA HIS A 500 -66.09 -64.09 20.69
C HIS A 500 -64.60 -63.99 21.04
N THR A 501 -63.81 -63.30 20.20
CA THR A 501 -62.38 -63.09 20.44
C THR A 501 -62.12 -61.70 20.99
N VAL A 502 -61.53 -61.64 22.18
CA VAL A 502 -61.04 -60.39 22.79
C VAL A 502 -59.56 -60.56 23.06
N ALA A 503 -58.76 -59.64 22.54
CA ALA A 503 -57.32 -59.61 22.77
C ALA A 503 -56.95 -58.33 23.52
N VAL A 504 -56.16 -58.46 24.57
CA VAL A 504 -55.70 -57.35 25.40
C VAL A 504 -54.18 -57.32 25.35
N CYS A 505 -53.63 -56.19 24.90
CA CYS A 505 -52.22 -55.88 25.08
C CYS A 505 -52.07 -55.22 26.45
N ASN A 506 -51.29 -55.83 27.34
CA ASN A 506 -50.98 -55.32 28.66
C ASN A 506 -49.50 -54.93 28.71
N SER A 507 -49.22 -53.67 29.03
CA SER A 507 -47.88 -53.12 29.07
C SER A 507 -47.54 -52.64 30.48
N THR A 508 -46.40 -53.08 31.01
CA THR A 508 -46.01 -52.84 32.41
C THR A 508 -44.57 -52.35 32.54
N ASN A 509 -44.32 -51.34 33.37
CA ASN A 509 -42.98 -51.01 33.86
C ASN A 509 -43.02 -50.63 35.35
N ASP A 510 -41.89 -50.19 35.91
CA ASP A 510 -41.76 -49.84 37.33
C ASP A 510 -42.65 -48.66 37.77
N PHE A 511 -43.20 -47.90 36.81
CA PHE A 511 -44.03 -46.71 37.05
C PHE A 511 -45.53 -46.94 36.82
N GLY A 512 -45.92 -48.06 36.21
CA GLY A 512 -47.33 -48.37 36.04
C GLY A 512 -47.65 -49.39 34.96
N ILE A 513 -48.95 -49.49 34.70
CA ILE A 513 -49.55 -50.45 33.78
C ILE A 513 -50.53 -49.71 32.88
N GLU A 514 -50.52 -50.03 31.59
CA GLU A 514 -51.53 -49.57 30.65
C GLU A 514 -51.99 -50.74 29.77
N THR A 515 -53.26 -50.71 29.37
CA THR A 515 -53.88 -51.81 28.61
C THR A 515 -54.63 -51.29 27.40
N LYS A 516 -54.57 -52.03 26.30
CA LYS A 516 -55.33 -51.76 25.10
C LYS A 516 -56.12 -52.99 24.66
N THR A 517 -57.42 -52.80 24.47
CA THR A 517 -58.36 -53.89 24.17
C THR A 517 -58.80 -53.88 22.71
N TYR A 518 -58.74 -55.05 22.07
CA TYR A 518 -59.19 -55.32 20.71
C TYR A 518 -60.44 -56.19 20.76
N SER A 519 -61.57 -55.64 20.32
CA SER A 519 -62.86 -56.32 20.27
C SER A 519 -63.12 -56.79 18.83
N ILE A 520 -62.97 -58.09 18.57
CA ILE A 520 -63.13 -58.63 17.21
C ILE A 520 -64.55 -59.18 17.04
N ARG A 521 -65.36 -58.54 16.19
CA ARG A 521 -66.68 -59.03 15.77
C ARG A 521 -66.52 -60.09 14.68
N SER A 522 -67.05 -61.28 14.93
CA SER A 522 -67.01 -62.36 13.95
C SER A 522 -68.21 -62.32 13.01
N ILE A 523 -67.99 -62.55 11.72
CA ILE A 523 -69.06 -62.80 10.76
C ILE A 523 -69.25 -64.32 10.64
N PRO A 524 -70.45 -64.87 10.90
CA PRO A 524 -70.72 -66.29 10.78
C PRO A 524 -70.51 -66.75 9.33
N PHE A 525 -69.78 -67.86 9.20
CA PHE A 525 -69.51 -68.50 7.92
C PHE A 525 -70.79 -69.11 7.35
N SER A 526 -71.49 -68.40 6.45
CA SER A 526 -72.59 -68.97 5.67
C SER A 526 -72.06 -69.62 4.40
N GLN A 527 -72.02 -70.96 4.39
CA GLN A 527 -71.99 -71.72 3.13
C GLN A 527 -73.42 -71.83 2.60
N THR A 528 -73.73 -71.12 1.51
CA THR A 528 -74.85 -71.50 0.64
C THR A 528 -74.27 -72.26 -0.55
N PRO A 529 -74.70 -73.51 -0.82
CA PRO A 529 -74.36 -74.22 -2.04
C PRO A 529 -75.27 -73.70 -3.16
N THR A 530 -74.71 -72.98 -4.13
CA THR A 530 -75.44 -72.63 -5.35
C THR A 530 -74.62 -72.93 -6.61
N ALA A 531 -75.08 -73.98 -7.29
CA ALA A 531 -75.21 -74.15 -8.73
C ALA A 531 -74.14 -73.55 -9.66
N ARG A 532 -73.51 -74.46 -10.43
CA ARG A 532 -73.04 -74.17 -11.79
C ARG A 532 -74.14 -73.41 -12.55
N LYS A 533 -73.87 -72.15 -12.90
CA LYS A 533 -74.46 -71.50 -14.07
C LYS A 533 -73.34 -71.25 -15.07
N THR A 534 -73.37 -72.03 -16.14
CA THR A 534 -72.86 -71.66 -17.45
C THR A 534 -73.72 -70.51 -17.98
N SER A 535 -73.11 -69.35 -18.24
CA SER A 535 -73.59 -68.44 -19.27
C SER A 535 -72.37 -67.74 -19.84
N ALA A 536 -72.21 -67.92 -21.15
CA ALA A 536 -71.16 -67.35 -21.95
C ALA A 536 -71.28 -65.82 -22.03
N ASP A 537 -70.12 -65.25 -22.34
CA ASP A 537 -69.91 -64.10 -23.21
C ASP A 537 -70.32 -62.71 -22.71
N ASN A 538 -69.29 -61.97 -22.29
CA ASN A 538 -69.12 -60.54 -22.59
C ASN A 538 -67.64 -60.17 -22.40
N SER A 539 -66.74 -60.96 -23.02
CA SER A 539 -65.28 -60.74 -22.96
C SER A 539 -64.78 -59.76 -24.03
N GLY A 540 -65.67 -58.94 -24.61
CA GLY A 540 -65.32 -57.98 -25.67
C GLY A 540 -64.94 -56.59 -25.19
N VAL A 541 -65.39 -56.15 -24.00
CA VAL A 541 -65.20 -54.75 -23.55
C VAL A 541 -63.93 -54.59 -22.71
N ILE A 542 -63.58 -55.58 -21.90
CA ILE A 542 -62.42 -55.51 -20.99
C ILE A 542 -61.10 -55.55 -21.77
N ILE A 543 -61.04 -56.31 -22.87
CA ILE A 543 -59.84 -56.39 -23.72
C ILE A 543 -59.61 -55.06 -24.47
N VAL A 544 -60.67 -54.40 -24.94
CA VAL A 544 -60.57 -53.08 -25.58
C VAL A 544 -60.13 -52.01 -24.57
N VAL A 545 -60.64 -52.03 -23.34
CA VAL A 545 -60.21 -51.09 -22.28
C VAL A 545 -58.75 -51.32 -21.90
N ILE A 546 -58.29 -52.58 -21.77
CA ILE A 546 -56.88 -52.88 -21.46
C ILE A 546 -55.96 -52.46 -22.61
N ILE A 547 -56.34 -52.68 -23.88
CA ILE A 547 -55.55 -52.25 -25.03
C ILE A 547 -55.50 -50.72 -25.13
N VAL A 548 -56.61 -50.03 -24.88
CA VAL A 548 -56.67 -48.56 -24.86
C VAL A 548 -55.85 -47.99 -23.69
N SER A 549 -55.87 -48.63 -22.52
CA SER A 549 -55.05 -48.23 -21.36
C SER A 549 -53.55 -48.46 -21.60
N ILE A 550 -53.17 -49.56 -22.26
CA ILE A 550 -51.77 -49.84 -22.60
C ILE A 550 -51.27 -48.86 -23.68
N LEU A 551 -52.11 -48.52 -24.68
CA LEU A 551 -51.79 -47.49 -25.68
C LEU A 551 -51.66 -46.10 -25.06
N LEU A 552 -52.53 -45.73 -24.10
CA LEU A 552 -52.41 -44.47 -23.36
C LEU A 552 -51.14 -44.38 -22.52
N LEU A 553 -50.75 -45.48 -21.85
CA LEU A 553 -49.50 -45.54 -21.08
C LEU A 553 -48.26 -45.48 -21.99
N ALA A 554 -48.32 -46.07 -23.19
CA ALA A 554 -47.24 -45.97 -24.17
C ALA A 554 -47.10 -44.55 -24.74
N VAL A 555 -48.21 -43.85 -25.00
CA VAL A 555 -48.20 -42.44 -25.41
C VAL A 555 -47.65 -41.56 -24.29
N LEU A 556 -48.10 -41.74 -23.04
CA LEU A 556 -47.56 -41.03 -21.87
C LEU A 556 -46.05 -41.27 -21.68
N GLY A 557 -45.59 -42.52 -21.80
CA GLY A 557 -44.18 -42.87 -21.75
C GLY A 557 -43.36 -42.19 -22.87
N SER A 558 -43.90 -42.13 -24.09
CA SER A 558 -43.25 -41.43 -25.20
C SER A 558 -43.18 -39.91 -25.00
N VAL A 559 -44.19 -39.30 -24.39
CA VAL A 559 -44.22 -37.88 -24.03
C VAL A 559 -43.21 -37.58 -22.91
N PHE A 560 -43.13 -38.40 -21.87
CA PHE A 560 -42.12 -38.27 -20.82
C PHE A 560 -40.70 -38.46 -21.37
N TYR A 561 -40.50 -39.41 -22.29
CA TYR A 561 -39.21 -39.59 -22.98
C TYR A 561 -38.86 -38.37 -23.85
N PHE A 562 -39.85 -37.75 -24.50
CA PHE A 562 -39.64 -36.53 -25.28
C PHE A 562 -39.33 -35.31 -24.40
N LEU A 563 -39.98 -35.19 -23.23
CA LEU A 563 -39.72 -34.15 -22.23
C LEU A 563 -38.35 -34.33 -21.56
N TYR A 564 -37.93 -35.57 -21.31
CA TYR A 564 -36.59 -35.92 -20.83
C TYR A 564 -35.52 -35.56 -21.88
N LYS A 565 -35.72 -35.93 -23.16
CA LYS A 565 -34.77 -35.64 -24.25
C LYS A 565 -34.67 -34.15 -24.59
N LYS A 566 -35.70 -33.34 -24.30
CA LYS A 566 -35.69 -31.87 -24.46
C LYS A 566 -35.23 -31.10 -23.21
N GLY A 567 -34.75 -31.78 -22.16
CA GLY A 567 -34.08 -31.13 -21.03
C GLY A 567 -34.96 -30.18 -20.21
N LYS A 568 -36.25 -30.49 -20.03
CA LYS A 568 -37.21 -29.61 -19.32
C LYS A 568 -37.79 -30.18 -18.02
N LEU A 569 -37.04 -31.02 -17.30
CA LEU A 569 -37.42 -31.44 -15.95
C LEU A 569 -36.22 -31.26 -14.99
N PRO A 570 -36.36 -30.46 -13.92
CA PRO A 570 -35.28 -30.21 -12.96
C PRO A 570 -35.13 -31.40 -11.99
N CYS A 571 -33.99 -32.09 -12.04
CA CYS A 571 -33.64 -33.14 -11.09
C CYS A 571 -32.97 -32.52 -9.84
N GLY A 572 -33.68 -32.53 -8.71
CA GLY A 572 -33.09 -32.40 -7.38
C GLY A 572 -32.49 -33.74 -6.94
N ARG A 573 -31.18 -33.73 -6.65
CA ARG A 573 -30.38 -34.88 -6.25
C ARG A 573 -30.34 -34.94 -4.72
N SER A 574 -30.92 -35.96 -4.10
CA SER A 574 -30.66 -36.29 -2.68
C SER A 574 -30.18 -37.73 -2.56
N GLY A 575 -29.09 -37.87 -1.82
CA GLY A 575 -28.24 -39.05 -1.71
C GLY A 575 -28.86 -40.20 -0.92
N LYS A 576 -28.31 -41.38 -1.19
CA LYS A 576 -28.72 -42.69 -0.68
C LYS A 576 -27.85 -43.05 0.53
N GLN A 577 -28.49 -43.34 1.66
CA GLN A 577 -27.90 -43.98 2.84
C GLN A 577 -27.90 -45.49 2.61
N GLU A 578 -26.78 -46.19 2.83
CA GLU A 578 -26.75 -47.65 2.99
C GLU A 578 -25.91 -48.02 4.22
N ILE A 579 -26.48 -48.86 5.07
CA ILE A 579 -25.82 -49.60 6.16
C ILE A 579 -26.24 -51.06 6.00
N ILE A 580 -25.30 -52.01 6.16
CA ILE A 580 -25.34 -53.18 7.06
C ILE A 580 -24.13 -54.12 6.79
N ASN A 581 -23.22 -54.18 7.79
CA ASN A 581 -22.63 -55.33 8.54
C ASN A 581 -22.42 -56.71 7.82
N ALA A 582 -21.46 -57.60 8.14
CA ALA A 582 -20.54 -57.78 9.27
C ALA A 582 -19.48 -58.89 9.00
N TYR A 583 -18.42 -58.90 9.84
CA TYR A 583 -17.57 -60.03 10.33
C TYR A 583 -16.48 -60.69 9.44
N SER A 584 -15.19 -60.46 9.74
CA SER A 584 -14.36 -61.30 10.66
C SER A 584 -12.83 -61.15 10.44
N THR A 585 -12.13 -60.74 11.52
CA THR A 585 -10.75 -61.04 12.01
C THR A 585 -9.53 -61.24 11.08
N LYS A 586 -8.46 -60.42 11.24
CA LYS A 586 -7.19 -60.71 11.97
C LYS A 586 -6.08 -59.65 11.74
N GLU A 587 -5.11 -59.66 12.67
CA GLU A 587 -4.04 -58.70 13.01
C GLU A 587 -2.97 -58.32 11.95
N LYS A 588 -2.35 -57.14 12.21
CA LYS A 588 -0.93 -56.67 12.03
C LYS A 588 -0.30 -56.81 10.62
N THR A 589 0.40 -55.83 10.04
CA THR A 589 1.54 -55.04 10.56
C THR A 589 1.90 -53.92 9.56
N ASN A 590 2.31 -52.75 10.09
CA ASN A 590 3.27 -51.76 9.58
C ASN A 590 3.88 -51.88 8.16
N LYS A 591 3.79 -50.83 7.34
CA LYS A 591 4.85 -49.81 7.14
C LYS A 591 4.52 -48.83 5.99
N ASP A 592 4.72 -47.55 6.29
CA ASP A 592 5.35 -46.47 5.49
C ASP A 592 5.05 -46.40 3.98
N ASP A 593 4.39 -45.32 3.53
CA ASP A 593 5.15 -44.18 3.02
C ASP A 593 4.31 -42.90 2.98
N ILE A 594 4.99 -41.81 3.34
CA ILE A 594 4.54 -40.43 3.35
C ILE A 594 4.89 -39.85 1.96
N VAL A 595 4.12 -38.89 1.45
CA VAL A 595 4.60 -37.57 0.99
C VAL A 595 3.47 -36.85 0.21
N VAL A 596 2.87 -35.89 0.93
CA VAL A 596 2.64 -34.48 0.57
C VAL A 596 1.96 -34.15 -0.78
N GLU A 597 0.65 -33.95 -0.69
CA GLU A 597 -0.07 -32.67 -0.91
C GLU A 597 0.59 -31.57 -1.78
N MET A 598 -0.09 -31.13 -2.85
CA MET A 598 -0.84 -29.86 -2.84
C MET A 598 -1.42 -29.48 -4.21
N LYS A 599 -2.59 -28.86 -4.11
CA LYS A 599 -3.47 -28.31 -5.13
C LYS A 599 -2.82 -27.14 -5.90
N ALA A 600 -3.24 -26.94 -7.15
CA ALA A 600 -3.62 -25.60 -7.63
C ALA A 600 -4.62 -25.66 -8.80
N LYS A 601 -5.49 -24.65 -8.82
CA LYS A 601 -6.69 -24.43 -9.63
C LYS A 601 -6.41 -23.89 -11.04
N LYS A 602 -7.35 -24.18 -11.96
CA LYS A 602 -8.07 -23.30 -12.95
C LYS A 602 -7.45 -21.92 -13.26
N THR A 603 -7.38 -21.45 -14.51
CA THR A 603 -8.51 -20.93 -15.36
C THR A 603 -7.91 -20.60 -16.77
N GLU A 604 -8.49 -21.05 -17.91
CA GLU A 604 -9.14 -20.22 -18.97
C GLU A 604 -8.44 -18.87 -19.26
N GLU A 605 -8.11 -18.45 -20.49
CA GLU A 605 -9.00 -18.33 -21.65
C GLU A 605 -8.25 -17.96 -22.97
N SER A 606 -8.94 -18.23 -24.08
CA SER A 606 -8.93 -17.52 -25.38
C SER A 606 -7.85 -17.80 -26.44
N MET A 607 -8.34 -18.42 -27.52
CA MET A 607 -7.81 -18.43 -28.87
C MET A 607 -7.87 -17.03 -29.52
N LEU A 608 -6.83 -16.68 -30.27
CA LEU A 608 -6.96 -15.88 -31.50
C LEU A 608 -6.00 -16.45 -32.56
N LEU A 609 -6.57 -17.10 -33.57
CA LEU A 609 -5.90 -17.53 -34.79
C LEU A 609 -5.79 -16.34 -35.75
N LYS A 610 -4.59 -16.04 -36.25
CA LYS A 610 -4.39 -15.52 -37.60
C LYS A 610 -3.09 -16.06 -38.20
N SER A 611 -3.28 -16.68 -39.36
CA SER A 611 -2.28 -17.24 -40.26
C SER A 611 -1.29 -16.20 -40.80
N ALA A 612 -0.06 -16.62 -41.10
CA ALA A 612 0.52 -16.63 -42.46
C ALA A 612 2.06 -16.66 -42.41
N ASN A 613 2.64 -17.50 -43.28
CA ASN A 613 4.02 -17.51 -43.84
C ASN A 613 5.21 -17.42 -42.85
N GLY A 614 6.15 -18.35 -42.78
CA GLY A 614 6.76 -19.13 -43.85
C GLY A 614 8.09 -18.49 -44.24
N GLU A 615 9.21 -18.95 -43.67
CA GLU A 615 10.46 -19.14 -44.41
C GLU A 615 11.53 -19.91 -43.60
N LYS A 616 12.45 -20.47 -44.38
CA LYS A 616 13.32 -21.61 -44.13
C LYS A 616 14.78 -21.15 -43.93
N LYS A 617 15.41 -21.72 -42.89
CA LYS A 617 16.75 -22.35 -42.90
C LYS A 617 18.03 -21.43 -42.97
N PRO A 618 19.24 -21.98 -42.70
CA PRO A 618 20.14 -21.53 -41.62
C PRO A 618 21.61 -21.32 -42.13
N PRO A 619 22.65 -21.91 -41.51
CA PRO A 619 23.53 -21.41 -40.44
C PRO A 619 24.96 -21.11 -40.95
N ASN A 620 25.81 -20.51 -40.11
CA ASN A 620 27.29 -20.59 -40.08
C ASN A 620 27.83 -19.40 -39.27
N ASP A 621 28.99 -19.39 -38.63
CA ASP A 621 30.00 -20.41 -38.32
C ASP A 621 30.87 -19.81 -37.19
N GLN A 622 31.37 -20.70 -36.33
CA GLN A 622 32.71 -20.75 -35.73
C GLN A 622 33.48 -19.51 -35.21
N ASN A 623 34.09 -19.79 -34.04
CA ASN A 623 35.43 -19.38 -33.56
C ASN A 623 35.63 -17.91 -33.13
N SER A 624 36.39 -17.58 -32.09
CA SER A 624 37.26 -18.32 -31.17
C SER A 624 37.80 -17.33 -30.11
N THR A 625 38.41 -17.88 -29.05
CA THR A 625 39.56 -17.35 -28.26
C THR A 625 39.30 -16.17 -27.30
N LEU A 626 39.47 -16.40 -25.98
CA LEU A 626 40.66 -16.08 -25.14
C LEU A 626 40.93 -14.56 -25.09
N SER A 627 41.14 -13.86 -23.97
CA SER A 627 41.70 -14.11 -22.63
C SER A 627 41.42 -12.80 -21.86
N SER A 628 41.14 -12.76 -20.56
CA SER A 628 42.06 -12.92 -19.42
C SER A 628 41.30 -12.65 -18.14
#